data_AF-A0A1J5CDG9-F1
#
_entry.id   AF-A0A1J5CDG9-F1
#
_cell.length_a   1.000
_cell.length_b   1.000
_cell.length_c   1.000
_cell.angle_alpha   90.00
_cell.angle_beta   90.00
_cell.angle_gamma   90.00
#
_symmetry.space_group_name_H-M   'P 1'
#
loop_
_entity.id
_entity.type
_entity.pdbx_description
1 polymer ?
#
loop_
_entity_poly.entity_id
_entity_poly.type
_entity_poly.pdbx_seq_one_letter_code
_entity_poly.pdbx_strand_id
1 'polypeptide(L)'
;MSLIGKFLPKRQPKETHFKCSRCGANSRHTERTIEAWRNNKTKFFCQSCHAKWLQSRPPQESERFSSAGNSRSGCLGVVVLFALVPFAGYLLVQAYASV
;
A
#
# COMPACT_ATOMS: atom_id res chain seq x y z
N MET A 1 -10.66 -12.74 -13.91
CA MET A 1 -11.36 -11.71 -14.71
C MET A 1 -12.05 -10.73 -13.78
N SER A 2 -11.43 -9.60 -13.45
CA SER A 2 -12.08 -8.52 -12.67
C SER A 2 -11.60 -7.18 -13.22
N LEU A 3 -12.34 -6.68 -14.21
CA LEU A 3 -12.09 -5.40 -14.88
C LEU A 3 -13.34 -4.51 -14.88
N ILE A 4 -14.20 -4.58 -13.85
CA ILE A 4 -15.48 -3.85 -13.82
C ILE A 4 -15.44 -2.63 -12.86
N GLY A 5 -14.31 -2.35 -12.21
CA GLY A 5 -14.22 -1.24 -11.24
C GLY A 5 -13.80 0.14 -11.78
N LYS A 6 -13.46 0.28 -13.07
CA LYS A 6 -12.70 1.46 -13.56
C LYS A 6 -13.53 2.64 -14.07
N PHE A 7 -14.85 2.57 -14.10
CA PHE A 7 -15.68 3.55 -14.83
C PHE A 7 -16.57 4.45 -13.96
N LEU A 8 -16.51 4.37 -12.64
CA LEU A 8 -17.24 5.30 -11.79
C LEU A 8 -16.45 6.61 -11.62
N PRO A 9 -17.06 7.78 -11.85
CA PRO A 9 -16.39 9.06 -11.64
C PRO A 9 -16.00 9.20 -10.18
N LYS A 10 -14.73 9.59 -9.93
CA LYS A 10 -14.24 9.80 -8.57
C LYS A 10 -14.97 10.99 -7.93
N ARG A 11 -15.45 10.80 -6.69
CA ARG A 11 -16.08 11.86 -5.90
C ARG A 11 -15.13 13.06 -5.75
N GLN A 12 -15.61 14.27 -6.03
CA GLN A 12 -14.86 15.53 -5.91
C GLN A 12 -15.45 16.39 -4.77
N PRO A 13 -14.62 17.19 -4.08
CA PRO A 13 -15.11 18.15 -3.09
C PRO A 13 -16.01 19.19 -3.76
N LYS A 14 -17.05 19.62 -3.04
CA LYS A 14 -17.96 20.67 -3.51
C LYS A 14 -17.24 22.00 -3.71
N GLU A 15 -16.35 22.32 -2.77
CA GLU A 15 -15.53 23.53 -2.81
C GLU A 15 -14.19 23.25 -3.52
N THR A 16 -13.72 24.22 -4.30
CA THR A 16 -12.42 24.13 -4.99
C THR A 16 -11.25 24.57 -4.11
N HIS A 17 -11.55 25.23 -2.99
CA HIS A 17 -10.56 25.75 -2.05
C HIS A 17 -10.85 25.26 -0.64
N PHE A 18 -9.82 25.20 0.19
CA PHE A 18 -9.90 24.87 1.60
C PHE A 18 -9.07 25.84 2.44
N LYS A 19 -9.47 26.01 3.70
CA LYS A 19 -8.71 26.74 4.70
C LYS A 19 -7.64 25.84 5.33
N CYS A 20 -6.37 26.22 5.23
CA CYS A 20 -5.28 25.50 5.86
C CYS A 20 -5.44 25.47 7.38
N SER A 21 -5.44 24.27 7.98
CA SER A 21 -5.61 24.10 9.43
C SER A 21 -4.43 24.59 10.27
N ARG A 22 -3.29 24.90 9.65
CA ARG A 22 -2.09 25.41 10.36
C ARG A 22 -1.92 26.93 10.26
N CYS A 23 -1.97 27.49 9.06
CA CYS A 23 -1.73 28.92 8.83
C CYS A 23 -2.99 29.72 8.43
N GLY A 24 -4.14 29.07 8.29
CA GLY A 24 -5.38 29.74 7.90
C GLY A 24 -5.49 30.18 6.44
N ALA A 25 -4.44 30.02 5.63
CA ALA A 25 -4.45 30.40 4.22
C ALA A 25 -5.51 29.63 3.41
N ASN A 26 -6.20 30.33 2.50
CA ASN A 26 -7.10 29.68 1.54
C ASN A 26 -6.27 29.11 0.38
N SER A 27 -6.37 27.81 0.14
CA SER A 27 -5.56 27.10 -0.86
C SER A 27 -6.44 26.21 -1.73
N ARG A 28 -6.08 26.04 -3.01
CA ARG A 28 -6.79 25.14 -3.91
C ARG A 28 -6.63 23.68 -3.49
N HIS A 29 -7.69 22.91 -3.63
CA HIS A 29 -7.63 21.47 -3.51
C HIS A 29 -6.67 20.89 -4.58
N THR A 30 -5.67 20.16 -4.10
CA THR A 30 -4.75 19.33 -4.90
C THR A 30 -5.21 17.88 -4.84
N GLU A 31 -4.72 17.02 -5.75
CA GLU A 31 -5.03 15.57 -5.75
C GLU A 31 -4.86 14.96 -4.35
N ARG A 32 -3.78 15.31 -3.63
CA ARG A 32 -3.54 14.88 -2.25
C ARG A 32 -4.68 15.24 -1.30
N THR A 33 -5.15 16.49 -1.35
CA THR A 33 -6.24 16.94 -0.46
C THR A 33 -7.60 16.42 -0.90
N ILE A 34 -7.80 16.19 -2.20
CA ILE A 34 -9.00 15.56 -2.75
C ILE A 34 -9.08 14.10 -2.29
N GLU A 35 -7.96 13.37 -2.34
CA GLU A 35 -7.85 12.02 -1.81
C GLU A 35 -8.10 11.99 -0.30
N ALA A 36 -7.48 12.90 0.46
CA ALA A 36 -7.74 13.01 1.89
C ALA A 36 -9.22 13.30 2.19
N TRP A 37 -9.86 14.18 1.40
CA TRP A 37 -11.28 14.47 1.52
C TRP A 37 -12.16 13.24 1.19
N ARG A 38 -11.82 12.48 0.14
CA ARG A 38 -12.48 11.21 -0.19
C ARG A 38 -12.38 10.19 0.96
N ASN A 39 -11.30 10.24 1.72
CA ASN A 39 -11.08 9.43 2.93
C ASN A 39 -11.65 10.08 4.21
N ASN A 40 -12.62 10.99 4.09
CA ASN A 40 -13.30 11.68 5.19
C ASN A 40 -12.36 12.45 6.14
N LYS A 41 -11.20 12.91 5.66
CA LYS A 41 -10.33 13.80 6.45
C LYS A 41 -10.93 15.21 6.45
N THR A 42 -10.86 15.87 7.61
CA THR A 42 -11.43 17.21 7.84
C THR A 42 -10.37 18.30 7.99
N LYS A 43 -9.11 17.91 8.22
CA LYS A 43 -7.98 18.83 8.38
C LYS A 43 -7.07 18.75 7.17
N PHE A 44 -6.87 19.90 6.52
CA PHE A 44 -6.04 20.02 5.32
C PHE A 44 -4.94 21.05 5.55
N PHE A 45 -3.77 20.80 4.98
CA PHE A 45 -2.63 21.70 5.08
C PHE A 45 -2.24 22.19 3.69
N CYS A 46 -1.93 23.48 3.55
CA CYS A 46 -1.32 24.01 2.33
C CYS A 46 0.06 23.36 2.10
N GLN A 47 0.60 23.48 0.89
CA GLN A 47 1.83 22.78 0.50
C GLN A 47 3.02 23.08 1.42
N SER A 48 3.21 24.34 1.81
CA SER A 48 4.30 24.76 2.71
C SER A 48 4.14 24.20 4.14
N CYS A 49 2.92 24.23 4.69
CA CYS A 49 2.65 23.66 6.01
C CYS A 49 2.76 22.14 6.03
N HIS A 50 2.40 21.49 4.92
CA HIS A 50 2.53 20.05 4.75
C HIS A 50 3.99 19.61 4.69
N ALA A 51 4.86 20.32 3.96
CA ALA A 51 6.30 20.03 3.91
C ALA A 51 6.94 20.11 5.31
N LYS A 52 6.62 21.17 6.08
CA LYS A 52 7.08 21.31 7.47
C LYS A 52 6.58 20.17 8.37
N TRP A 53 5.37 19.68 8.13
CA TRP A 53 4.81 18.55 8.87
C TRP A 53 5.53 17.24 8.55
N LEU A 54 5.86 16.99 7.28
CA LEU A 54 6.64 15.82 6.87
C LEU A 54 8.03 15.82 7.53
N GLN A 55 8.70 16.97 7.58
CA GLN A 55 10.00 17.11 8.23
C GLN A 55 9.95 16.89 9.75
N SER A 56 8.82 17.19 10.39
CA SER A 56 8.65 17.01 11.83
C SER A 56 8.36 15.57 12.26
N ARG A 57 8.19 14.63 11.32
CA ARG A 57 7.97 13.22 11.66
C ARG A 57 9.32 12.52 11.90
N PRO A 58 9.46 11.74 12.98
CA PRO A 58 10.67 10.96 13.20
C PRO A 58 10.87 9.97 12.05
N PRO A 59 12.14 9.72 11.63
CA PRO A 59 12.45 8.89 10.46
C PRO A 59 11.97 7.42 10.54
N GLN A 60 11.44 6.98 11.67
CA GLN A 60 11.03 5.59 11.89
C GLN A 60 9.70 5.17 11.23
N GLU A 61 8.87 6.10 10.75
CA GLU A 61 7.56 5.75 10.17
C GLU A 61 7.55 5.73 8.63
N SER A 62 8.50 6.42 7.98
CA SER A 62 8.64 6.39 6.50
C SER A 62 9.16 5.05 6.00
N GLU A 63 9.94 4.33 6.79
CA GLU A 63 10.42 2.99 6.42
C GLU A 63 9.33 1.93 6.55
N ARG A 64 8.36 2.09 7.47
CA ARG A 64 7.28 1.11 7.65
C ARG A 64 6.33 1.01 6.45
N PHE A 65 6.15 2.09 5.69
CA PHE A 65 5.36 2.06 4.46
C PHE A 65 6.15 1.56 3.24
N SER A 66 7.48 1.62 3.27
CA SER A 66 8.34 0.99 2.25
C SER A 66 8.63 -0.48 2.55
N SER A 67 8.51 -0.92 3.81
CA SER A 67 8.75 -2.30 4.24
C SER A 67 7.48 -3.15 4.40
N ALA A 68 6.28 -2.57 4.22
CA ALA A 68 5.03 -3.34 4.11
C ALA A 68 4.81 -3.94 2.69
N GLY A 69 5.87 -4.01 1.89
CA GLY A 69 5.96 -4.80 0.67
C GLY A 69 6.30 -6.27 0.92
N ASN A 70 5.95 -6.86 2.06
CA ASN A 70 5.95 -8.32 2.22
C ASN A 70 4.64 -8.91 1.65
N SER A 71 4.35 -8.58 0.39
CA SER A 71 3.46 -9.38 -0.45
C SER A 71 4.20 -10.68 -0.76
N ARG A 72 4.30 -11.58 0.23
CA ARG A 72 4.61 -13.00 0.06
C ARG A 72 3.45 -13.75 -0.63
N SER A 73 2.88 -13.14 -1.67
CA SER A 73 2.02 -13.82 -2.62
C SER A 73 2.91 -14.30 -3.76
N GLY A 74 3.62 -15.40 -3.51
CA GLY A 74 4.44 -16.06 -4.51
C GLY A 74 4.17 -17.55 -4.46
N CYS A 75 3.64 -18.09 -5.56
CA CYS A 75 3.52 -19.51 -5.85
C CYS A 75 4.84 -20.30 -5.72
N LEU A 76 5.97 -19.63 -5.48
CA LEU A 76 7.25 -20.23 -5.14
C LEU A 76 7.16 -21.21 -3.96
N GLY A 77 6.33 -20.94 -2.95
CA GLY A 77 6.09 -21.90 -1.87
C GLY A 77 5.43 -23.21 -2.34
N VAL A 78 4.50 -23.10 -3.30
CA VAL A 78 3.84 -24.26 -3.92
C VAL A 78 4.83 -25.03 -4.79
N VAL A 79 5.67 -24.35 -5.57
CA VAL A 79 6.70 -25.00 -6.42
C VAL A 79 7.71 -25.80 -5.57
N VAL A 80 8.16 -25.26 -4.44
CA VAL A 80 9.09 -25.97 -3.53
C VAL A 80 8.44 -27.24 -2.95
N LEU A 81 7.17 -27.18 -2.56
CA LEU A 81 6.43 -28.36 -2.08
C LEU A 81 6.32 -29.45 -3.15
N PHE A 82 5.97 -29.07 -4.39
CA PHE A 82 5.89 -30.01 -5.51
C PHE A 82 7.23 -30.61 -5.91
N ALA A 83 8.36 -29.97 -5.59
CA ALA A 83 9.68 -30.55 -5.82
C ALA A 83 10.12 -31.49 -4.68
N LEU A 84 9.90 -31.10 -3.43
CA LEU A 84 10.37 -31.86 -2.27
C LEU A 84 9.58 -33.16 -2.03
N VAL A 85 8.26 -33.14 -2.23
CA VAL A 85 7.40 -34.32 -2.00
C VAL A 85 7.78 -35.52 -2.89
N PRO A 86 7.87 -35.38 -4.23
CA PRO A 86 8.28 -36.51 -5.08
C PRO A 86 9.75 -36.91 -4.87
N PHE A 87 10.64 -35.96 -4.55
CA PHE A 87 12.04 -36.26 -4.29
C PHE A 87 12.23 -37.09 -3.00
N ALA A 88 11.56 -36.70 -1.91
CA ALA A 88 11.56 -37.45 -0.66
C ALA A 88 10.93 -38.84 -0.83
N GLY A 89 9.82 -38.93 -1.57
CA GLY A 89 9.19 -40.22 -1.91
C GLY A 89 10.12 -41.14 -2.70
N TYR A 90 10.83 -40.61 -3.71
CA TYR A 90 11.78 -41.37 -4.50
C TYR A 90 12.93 -41.95 -3.66
N LEU A 91 13.51 -41.14 -2.76
CA LEU A 91 14.58 -41.59 -1.86
C LEU A 91 14.11 -42.70 -0.91
N LEU A 92 12.89 -42.59 -0.37
CA LEU A 92 12.32 -43.63 0.50
C LEU A 92 12.10 -44.94 -0.25
N VAL A 93 11.61 -44.89 -1.49
CA VAL A 93 11.44 -46.09 -2.33
C VAL A 93 12.79 -46.72 -2.64
N GLN A 94 13.81 -45.92 -2.96
CA GLN A 94 15.16 -46.42 -3.23
C GLN A 94 15.79 -47.06 -1.99
N ALA A 95 15.63 -46.46 -0.82
CA ALA A 95 16.09 -47.03 0.45
C ALA A 95 15.37 -48.34 0.79
N TYR A 96 14.07 -48.43 0.53
CA TYR A 96 13.31 -49.66 0.75
C TYR A 96 13.66 -50.77 -0.26
N ALA A 97 13.98 -50.42 -1.51
CA ALA A 97 14.39 -51.37 -2.54
C ALA A 97 15.84 -51.85 -2.42
N SER A 98 16.64 -51.24 -1.53
CA SER A 98 18.04 -51.60 -1.25
C SER A 98 18.23 -52.40 0.05
N VAL A 99 17.14 -52.73 0.73
CA VAL A 99 17.05 -53.67 1.87
C VAL A 99 16.50 -54.99 1.37
#